data_AF-A0A2G9FWS5-F1
#
_entry.id   AF-A0A2G9FWS5-F1
#
_cell.length_a   1.000
_cell.length_b   1.000
_cell.length_c   1.000
_cell.angle_alpha   90.00
_cell.angle_beta   90.00
_cell.angle_gamma   90.00
#
_symmetry.space_group_name_H-M   'P 1'
#
loop_
_entity.id
_entity.type
_entity.pdbx_description
1 polymer ?
#
loop_
_entity_poly.entity_id
_entity_poly.type
_entity_poly.pdbx_seq_one_letter_code
_entity_poly.pdbx_strand_id
1 'polypeptide(L)'
;MSEILFLCGRNERAVIASLNILDSDFVEPAYGSEDEVIAKVLGGLSVESGSDLQKDLTVHSFTSRLSALQMLEAMLPIFRSRMGALLFLISALLSRGLDNVQEDRDDPSQPLVTAPFGHASQEIVNLLLSGSAVANVFDGRMDLGSGMFVKGISTAVEVGFLTLLEFLNFCKVGQYLKCPRWPIWVVGSESHYSVLFALDTRVQEENELENRETKIRRAFDAQDQSGGGGFISVEGFRQVIKETNINLPSEKLEQLCSIGFIVWSEFWQVLLDLDKSLGGVKDSTGLMGKRVFDLYHFNGIAKSIANGSGQASGNVIPVQRPRLTKLRVSVPPRWMPEEFMSHIPVTSGSGTNESGKIENSNEVSKPAPAQHAPLVNCIRTRWPRAVCNWEGDAPSIV
;
A
#
# COMPACT_ATOMS: atom_id res chain seq x y z
N MET A 1 14.58 11.03 -5.67
CA MET A 1 15.43 10.83 -6.88
C MET A 1 16.79 10.24 -6.52
N SER A 2 17.63 10.90 -5.72
CA SER A 2 18.98 10.40 -5.37
C SER A 2 18.99 8.97 -4.84
N GLU A 3 18.12 8.65 -3.88
CA GLU A 3 18.02 7.30 -3.29
C GLU A 3 17.70 6.24 -4.34
N ILE A 4 16.75 6.52 -5.25
CA ILE A 4 16.38 5.61 -6.35
C ILE A 4 17.55 5.38 -7.30
N LEU A 5 18.29 6.43 -7.67
CA LEU A 5 19.43 6.30 -8.58
C LEU A 5 20.56 5.46 -7.95
N PHE A 6 20.85 5.69 -6.67
CA PHE A 6 21.79 4.84 -5.93
C PHE A 6 21.27 3.40 -5.79
N LEU A 7 19.97 3.21 -5.50
CA LEU A 7 19.36 1.89 -5.44
C LEU A 7 19.54 1.13 -6.78
N CYS A 8 19.32 1.80 -7.91
CA CYS A 8 19.58 1.25 -9.25
C CYS A 8 21.05 0.85 -9.42
N GLY A 9 21.98 1.70 -9.01
CA GLY A 9 23.42 1.42 -9.04
C GLY A 9 23.95 0.61 -7.85
N ARG A 10 23.12 -0.28 -7.28
CA ARG A 10 23.47 -1.21 -6.17
C ARG A 10 24.06 -0.52 -4.94
N ASN A 11 23.64 0.70 -4.67
CA ASN A 11 24.12 1.60 -3.62
C ASN A 11 25.60 2.03 -3.76
N GLU A 12 26.25 1.74 -4.89
CA GLU A 12 27.66 2.08 -5.13
C GLU A 12 27.82 3.33 -6.00
N ARG A 13 26.87 3.56 -6.91
CA ARG A 13 26.91 4.69 -7.85
C ARG A 13 25.53 5.20 -8.24
N ALA A 14 25.49 6.43 -8.70
CA ALA A 14 24.34 7.03 -9.39
C ALA A 14 24.84 7.72 -10.66
N VAL A 15 24.00 7.70 -11.69
CA VAL A 15 24.21 8.40 -12.95
C VAL A 15 23.07 9.39 -13.14
N ILE A 16 23.40 10.64 -13.44
CA ILE A 16 22.44 11.72 -13.68
C ILE A 16 22.61 12.18 -15.13
N ALA A 17 21.53 12.05 -15.90
CA ALA A 17 21.44 12.55 -17.25
C ALA A 17 20.74 13.92 -17.27
N SER A 18 21.33 14.88 -18.00
CA SER A 18 20.83 16.24 -18.20
C SER A 18 20.95 16.64 -19.68
N LEU A 19 20.68 17.90 -20.02
CA LEU A 19 20.78 18.43 -21.38
C LEU A 19 21.86 19.51 -21.46
N ASN A 20 22.74 19.42 -22.46
CA ASN A 20 23.87 20.31 -22.73
C ASN A 20 23.45 21.78 -22.89
N ILE A 21 22.21 22.03 -23.32
CA ILE A 21 21.69 23.37 -23.66
C ILE A 21 21.58 24.27 -22.41
N LEU A 22 21.71 23.70 -21.21
CA LEU A 22 21.48 24.38 -19.94
C LEU A 22 22.71 24.38 -19.00
N ASP A 23 23.85 23.83 -19.42
CA ASP A 23 25.13 23.84 -18.67
C ASP A 23 25.85 25.20 -18.71
N SER A 24 25.42 26.12 -19.57
CA SER A 24 25.86 27.52 -19.55
C SER A 24 25.11 28.24 -18.44
N ASP A 25 25.81 28.54 -17.33
CA ASP A 25 25.41 29.35 -16.17
C ASP A 25 23.97 29.85 -16.25
N PHE A 26 23.06 29.22 -15.49
CA PHE A 26 21.71 29.75 -15.26
C PHE A 26 21.85 31.18 -14.71
N VAL A 27 21.82 32.15 -15.62
CA VAL A 27 21.78 33.58 -15.27
C VAL A 27 20.48 33.79 -14.51
N GLU A 28 20.58 34.24 -13.26
CA GLU A 28 19.43 34.64 -12.45
C GLU A 28 18.46 35.47 -13.31
N PRO A 29 17.17 35.12 -13.39
CA PRO A 29 16.26 35.80 -14.27
C PRO A 29 16.03 37.21 -13.75
N ALA A 30 16.45 38.22 -14.51
CA ALA A 30 16.11 39.62 -14.22
C ALA A 30 14.59 39.84 -14.25
N TYR A 31 13.83 39.01 -14.99
CA TYR A 31 12.37 39.01 -15.07
C TYR A 31 11.83 37.62 -15.53
N GLY A 32 11.12 36.88 -14.67
CA GLY A 32 10.41 35.63 -15.02
C GLY A 32 10.57 34.49 -14.01
N SER A 33 9.69 33.47 -14.04
CA SER A 33 9.87 32.25 -13.24
C SER A 33 10.87 31.30 -13.92
N GLU A 34 11.67 30.55 -13.15
CA GLU A 34 12.66 29.57 -13.68
C GLU A 34 12.01 28.58 -14.65
N ASP A 35 10.77 28.16 -14.37
CA ASP A 35 10.00 27.23 -15.20
C ASP A 35 9.69 27.81 -16.59
N GLU A 36 9.41 29.12 -16.69
CA GLU A 36 9.16 29.80 -17.98
C GLU A 36 10.43 29.90 -18.83
N VAL A 37 11.57 30.18 -18.20
CA VAL A 37 12.88 30.22 -18.88
C VAL A 37 13.20 28.85 -19.47
N ILE A 38 13.01 27.79 -18.68
CA ILE A 38 13.28 26.42 -19.11
C ILE A 38 12.30 25.98 -20.20
N ALA A 39 11.01 26.33 -20.08
CA ALA A 39 10.04 26.05 -21.14
C ALA A 39 10.45 26.73 -22.46
N LYS A 40 10.98 27.95 -22.41
CA LYS A 40 11.47 28.68 -23.59
C LYS A 40 12.72 28.04 -24.18
N VAL A 41 13.70 27.66 -23.36
CA VAL A 41 14.92 26.98 -23.84
C VAL A 41 14.57 25.63 -24.46
N LEU A 42 13.71 24.85 -23.81
CA LEU A 42 13.26 23.57 -24.34
C LEU A 42 12.35 23.72 -25.57
N GLY A 43 11.73 24.88 -25.78
CA GLY A 43 10.93 25.15 -26.98
C GLY A 43 11.73 25.09 -28.29
N GLY A 44 13.05 25.33 -28.24
CA GLY A 44 13.95 25.17 -29.38
C GLY A 44 14.50 23.75 -29.56
N LEU A 45 14.28 22.86 -28.60
CA LEU A 45 14.74 21.46 -28.67
C LEU A 45 13.80 20.65 -29.56
N SER A 46 14.31 20.20 -30.72
CA SER A 46 13.62 19.27 -31.62
C SER A 46 14.26 17.90 -31.53
N VAL A 47 13.53 16.91 -31.00
CA VAL A 47 13.97 15.52 -30.90
C VAL A 47 13.08 14.67 -31.79
N GLU A 48 13.58 14.33 -32.98
CA GLU A 48 12.88 13.48 -33.94
C GLU A 48 13.40 12.03 -33.91
N SER A 49 14.60 11.84 -33.37
CA SER A 49 15.25 10.53 -33.25
C SER A 49 16.05 10.39 -31.95
N GLY A 50 16.36 9.15 -31.56
CA GLY A 50 17.25 8.89 -30.43
C GLY A 50 18.66 9.47 -30.63
N SER A 51 19.15 9.53 -31.87
CA SER A 51 20.44 10.16 -32.18
C SER A 51 20.45 11.67 -31.97
N ASP A 52 19.30 12.34 -32.09
CA ASP A 52 19.22 13.78 -31.81
C ASP A 52 19.27 14.01 -30.31
N LEU A 53 18.49 13.24 -29.54
CA LEU A 53 18.54 13.30 -28.08
C LEU A 53 19.95 13.02 -27.54
N GLN A 54 20.67 12.06 -28.13
CA GLN A 54 22.02 11.72 -27.69
C GLN A 54 23.03 12.87 -27.86
N LYS A 55 22.89 13.72 -28.89
CA LYS A 55 23.77 14.88 -29.11
C LYS A 55 23.62 15.92 -28.00
N ASP A 56 22.40 16.06 -27.48
CA ASP A 56 22.06 17.06 -26.48
C ASP A 56 22.16 16.51 -25.04
N LEU A 57 22.39 15.21 -24.85
CA LEU A 57 22.44 14.58 -23.54
C LEU A 57 23.83 14.73 -22.88
N THR A 58 23.85 15.18 -21.63
CA THR A 58 25.03 15.16 -20.75
C THR A 58 24.83 14.09 -19.68
N VAL A 59 25.90 13.41 -19.29
CA VAL A 59 25.83 12.34 -18.29
C VAL A 59 26.93 12.52 -17.26
N HIS A 60 26.54 12.56 -15.98
CA HIS A 60 27.45 12.69 -14.84
C HIS A 60 27.32 11.47 -13.93
N SER A 61 28.45 10.87 -13.54
CA SER A 61 28.50 9.73 -12.63
C SER A 61 28.99 10.15 -11.25
N PHE A 62 28.34 9.63 -10.22
CA PHE A 62 28.61 9.96 -8.82
C PHE A 62 28.72 8.69 -7.98
N THR A 63 29.69 8.64 -7.07
CA THR A 63 29.79 7.64 -6.00
C THR A 63 29.41 8.22 -4.64
N SER A 64 29.42 9.56 -4.50
CA SER A 64 28.98 10.27 -3.30
C SER A 64 27.51 10.67 -3.39
N ARG A 65 26.72 10.26 -2.39
CA ARG A 65 25.30 10.64 -2.27
C ARG A 65 25.11 12.15 -2.16
N LEU A 66 25.99 12.82 -1.41
CA LEU A 66 25.91 14.27 -1.21
C LEU A 66 26.10 15.02 -2.53
N SER A 67 27.13 14.66 -3.30
CA SER A 67 27.42 15.32 -4.58
C SER A 67 26.33 15.06 -5.62
N ALA A 68 25.77 13.85 -5.65
CA ALA A 68 24.63 13.53 -6.51
C ALA A 68 23.38 14.33 -6.12
N LEU A 69 23.12 14.49 -4.81
CA LEU A 69 22.01 15.30 -4.32
C LEU A 69 22.16 16.76 -4.72
N GLN A 70 23.35 17.36 -4.52
CA GLN A 70 23.64 18.73 -4.94
C GLN A 70 23.43 18.93 -6.45
N MET A 71 23.87 17.97 -7.27
CA MET A 71 23.63 18.01 -8.72
C MET A 71 22.14 17.92 -9.04
N LEU A 72 21.39 17.01 -8.40
CA LEU A 72 19.95 16.89 -8.60
C LEU A 72 19.20 18.15 -8.18
N GLU A 73 19.59 18.79 -7.07
CA GLU A 73 19.03 20.05 -6.59
C GLU A 73 19.24 21.17 -7.61
N ALA A 74 20.47 21.32 -8.13
CA ALA A 74 20.77 22.28 -9.18
C ALA A 74 19.97 22.01 -10.47
N MET A 75 19.71 20.74 -10.79
CA MET A 75 18.99 20.32 -11.99
C MET A 75 17.47 20.17 -11.79
N LEU A 76 16.93 20.44 -10.59
CA LEU A 76 15.51 20.27 -10.28
C LEU A 76 14.59 20.98 -11.28
N PRO A 77 14.88 22.22 -11.72
CA PRO A 77 14.06 22.89 -12.71
C PRO A 77 13.94 22.11 -14.04
N ILE A 78 15.02 21.44 -14.47
CA ILE A 78 15.01 20.58 -15.67
C ILE A 78 14.18 19.31 -15.44
N PHE A 79 14.32 18.68 -14.27
CA PHE A 79 13.53 17.50 -13.91
C PHE A 79 12.04 17.79 -13.72
N ARG A 80 11.66 19.06 -13.51
CA ARG A 80 10.25 19.51 -13.50
C ARG A 80 9.70 19.85 -14.88
N SER A 81 10.56 19.91 -15.90
CA SER A 81 10.17 20.22 -17.27
C SER A 81 9.52 19.04 -17.99
N ARG A 82 9.07 19.27 -19.22
CA ARG A 82 8.53 18.22 -20.11
C ARG A 82 9.49 17.05 -20.37
N MET A 83 10.80 17.25 -20.20
CA MET A 83 11.83 16.21 -20.40
C MET A 83 12.18 15.45 -19.12
N GLY A 84 11.68 15.88 -17.96
CA GLY A 84 12.14 15.39 -16.66
C GLY A 84 11.95 13.90 -16.44
N ALA A 85 10.79 13.35 -16.81
CA ALA A 85 10.51 11.91 -16.68
C ALA A 85 11.45 11.07 -17.55
N LEU A 86 11.73 11.52 -18.79
CA LEU A 86 12.65 10.86 -19.70
C LEU A 86 14.09 10.89 -19.18
N LEU A 87 14.55 12.07 -18.74
CA LEU A 87 15.89 12.24 -18.16
C LEU A 87 16.06 11.40 -16.90
N PHE A 88 15.03 11.32 -16.05
CA PHE A 88 15.06 10.52 -14.84
C PHE A 88 15.10 9.01 -15.16
N LEU A 89 14.34 8.56 -16.17
CA LEU A 89 14.40 7.18 -16.65
C LEU A 89 15.79 6.82 -17.20
N ILE A 90 16.36 7.68 -18.05
CA ILE A 90 17.71 7.49 -18.59
C ILE A 90 18.73 7.43 -17.44
N SER A 91 18.61 8.32 -16.46
CA SER A 91 19.44 8.33 -15.26
C SER A 91 19.37 7.00 -14.50
N ALA A 92 18.18 6.44 -14.30
CA ALA A 92 17.99 5.16 -13.61
C ALA A 92 18.57 3.97 -14.40
N LEU A 93 18.31 3.92 -15.71
CA LEU A 93 18.84 2.89 -16.61
C LEU A 93 20.38 2.91 -16.63
N LEU A 94 20.97 4.09 -16.77
CA LEU A 94 22.42 4.25 -16.75
C LEU A 94 23.00 3.96 -15.37
N SER A 95 22.32 4.30 -14.28
CA SER A 95 22.76 3.97 -12.91
C SER A 95 22.88 2.45 -12.72
N ARG A 96 21.84 1.70 -13.14
CA ARG A 96 21.86 0.22 -13.15
C ARG A 96 22.93 -0.33 -14.09
N GLY A 97 23.15 0.33 -15.22
CA GLY A 97 24.00 -0.12 -16.31
C GLY A 97 23.20 -0.99 -17.30
N LEU A 98 23.34 -0.73 -18.59
CA LEU A 98 22.49 -1.33 -19.63
C LEU A 98 22.63 -2.85 -19.69
N ASP A 99 23.83 -3.39 -19.51
CA ASP A 99 24.06 -4.84 -19.47
C ASP A 99 23.33 -5.49 -18.28
N ASN A 100 23.44 -4.89 -17.08
CA ASN A 100 22.70 -5.35 -15.91
C ASN A 100 21.18 -5.23 -16.11
N VAL A 101 20.70 -4.20 -16.82
CA VAL A 101 19.28 -4.10 -17.18
C VAL A 101 18.88 -5.26 -18.06
N GLN A 102 19.68 -5.67 -19.05
CA GLN A 102 19.36 -6.85 -19.87
C GLN A 102 19.43 -8.15 -19.05
N GLU A 103 20.40 -8.28 -18.16
CA GLU A 103 20.53 -9.43 -17.26
C GLU A 103 19.39 -9.54 -16.25
N ASP A 104 18.78 -8.44 -15.83
CA ASP A 104 17.63 -8.44 -14.92
C ASP A 104 16.38 -9.04 -15.58
N ARG A 105 16.26 -8.91 -16.90
CA ARG A 105 15.07 -9.28 -17.65
C ARG A 105 14.98 -10.77 -17.86
N ASP A 106 13.75 -11.27 -17.88
CA ASP A 106 13.46 -12.65 -18.29
C ASP A 106 13.34 -12.76 -19.82
N ASP A 107 12.82 -11.72 -20.49
CA ASP A 107 12.80 -11.57 -21.96
C ASP A 107 13.36 -10.20 -22.39
N PRO A 108 14.65 -10.10 -22.75
CA PRO A 108 15.27 -8.84 -23.16
C PRO A 108 14.82 -8.37 -24.56
N SER A 109 14.10 -9.19 -25.33
CA SER A 109 13.66 -8.82 -26.69
C SER A 109 12.52 -7.81 -26.70
N GLN A 110 11.75 -7.72 -25.61
CA GLN A 110 10.64 -6.77 -25.50
C GLN A 110 11.14 -5.34 -25.32
N PRO A 111 10.42 -4.31 -25.83
CA PRO A 111 10.75 -2.93 -25.55
C PRO A 111 10.39 -2.54 -24.10
N LEU A 112 11.21 -1.69 -23.47
CA LEU A 112 10.94 -1.15 -22.12
C LEU A 112 9.82 -0.08 -22.13
N VAL A 113 9.68 0.64 -23.24
CA VAL A 113 8.60 1.61 -23.47
C VAL A 113 7.81 1.13 -24.68
N THR A 114 6.52 0.86 -24.49
CA THR A 114 5.68 0.26 -25.53
C THR A 114 5.05 1.33 -26.42
N ALA A 115 5.18 1.13 -27.73
CA ALA A 115 4.51 1.94 -28.75
C ALA A 115 3.02 1.53 -28.89
N PRO A 116 2.14 2.42 -29.38
CA PRO A 116 2.41 3.81 -29.78
C PRO A 116 2.25 4.83 -28.63
N PHE A 117 1.70 4.40 -27.49
CA PHE A 117 1.26 5.32 -26.42
C PHE A 117 2.33 5.64 -25.38
N GLY A 118 3.50 4.99 -25.45
CA GLY A 118 4.62 5.27 -24.55
C GLY A 118 4.43 4.71 -23.14
N HIS A 119 3.72 3.59 -22.98
CA HIS A 119 3.52 3.00 -21.66
C HIS A 119 4.83 2.40 -21.15
N ALA A 120 5.13 2.66 -19.88
CA ALA A 120 6.25 2.04 -19.20
C ALA A 120 5.96 0.54 -18.99
N SER A 121 6.94 -0.31 -19.32
CA SER A 121 6.88 -1.72 -18.97
C SER A 121 7.02 -1.92 -17.45
N GLN A 122 6.65 -3.10 -16.96
CA GLN A 122 6.79 -3.42 -15.54
C GLN A 122 8.25 -3.41 -15.08
N GLU A 123 9.21 -3.70 -15.97
CA GLU A 123 10.64 -3.60 -15.68
C GLU A 123 11.07 -2.17 -15.37
N ILE A 124 10.53 -1.16 -16.06
CA ILE A 124 10.79 0.25 -15.73
C ILE A 124 10.24 0.56 -14.33
N VAL A 125 9.01 0.15 -14.05
CA VAL A 125 8.37 0.39 -12.76
C VAL A 125 9.19 -0.25 -11.65
N ASN A 126 9.56 -1.52 -11.80
CA ASN A 126 10.34 -2.25 -10.80
C ASN A 126 11.78 -1.72 -10.68
N LEU A 127 12.39 -1.21 -11.74
CA LEU A 127 13.67 -0.52 -11.67
C LEU A 127 13.59 0.69 -10.74
N LEU A 128 12.54 1.51 -10.89
CA LEU A 128 12.36 2.70 -10.06
C LEU A 128 11.98 2.38 -8.60
N LEU A 129 11.29 1.26 -8.35
CA LEU A 129 10.87 0.86 -7.01
C LEU A 129 11.93 0.05 -6.25
N SER A 130 12.68 -0.81 -6.95
CA SER A 130 13.56 -1.83 -6.35
C SER A 130 15.02 -1.76 -6.82
N GLY A 131 15.33 -0.92 -7.81
CA GLY A 131 16.66 -0.81 -8.41
C GLY A 131 17.03 -1.95 -9.37
N SER A 132 16.12 -2.86 -9.69
CA SER A 132 16.34 -3.94 -10.65
C SER A 132 15.19 -4.01 -11.68
N ALA A 133 15.54 -4.20 -12.95
CA ALA A 133 14.61 -4.19 -14.07
C ALA A 133 13.93 -5.56 -14.30
N VAL A 134 13.39 -6.15 -13.24
CA VAL A 134 12.67 -7.43 -13.29
C VAL A 134 11.22 -7.23 -13.75
N ALA A 135 10.65 -8.17 -14.51
CA ALA A 135 9.29 -8.05 -15.04
C ALA A 135 8.19 -8.42 -14.04
N ASN A 136 8.52 -9.21 -13.02
CA ASN A 136 7.52 -9.78 -12.13
C ASN A 136 7.41 -9.03 -10.79
N VAL A 137 6.22 -9.06 -10.21
CA VAL A 137 5.86 -8.35 -8.97
C VAL A 137 5.77 -9.27 -7.74
N PHE A 138 6.08 -10.56 -7.86
CA PHE A 138 6.17 -11.50 -6.72
C PHE A 138 7.55 -11.41 -6.04
N ASP A 139 7.69 -11.98 -4.85
CA ASP A 139 8.95 -11.99 -4.11
C ASP A 139 9.88 -13.12 -4.59
N GLY A 140 11.18 -12.82 -4.70
CA GLY A 140 12.23 -13.80 -4.96
C GLY A 140 12.26 -14.29 -6.39
N ARG A 141 12.39 -15.61 -6.56
CA ARG A 141 12.39 -16.27 -7.87
C ARG A 141 11.37 -17.40 -7.84
N MET A 142 10.71 -17.63 -8.96
CA MET A 142 9.76 -18.73 -9.11
C MET A 142 10.37 -19.78 -10.04
N ASP A 143 10.43 -21.02 -9.55
CA ASP A 143 10.84 -22.19 -10.33
C ASP A 143 9.67 -22.66 -11.18
N LEU A 144 9.86 -22.71 -12.49
CA LEU A 144 8.87 -23.21 -13.45
C LEU A 144 9.10 -24.69 -13.80
N GLY A 145 10.08 -25.34 -13.17
CA GLY A 145 10.56 -26.68 -13.46
C GLY A 145 11.69 -26.70 -14.49
N SER A 146 12.36 -27.84 -14.62
CA SER A 146 13.41 -28.08 -15.62
C SER A 146 14.57 -27.07 -15.60
N GLY A 147 14.83 -26.45 -14.44
CA GLY A 147 15.89 -25.45 -14.26
C GLY A 147 15.54 -24.05 -14.80
N MET A 148 14.28 -23.80 -15.19
CA MET A 148 13.81 -22.49 -15.61
C MET A 148 13.30 -21.69 -14.42
N PHE A 149 13.79 -20.47 -14.27
CA PHE A 149 13.36 -19.54 -13.22
C PHE A 149 12.95 -18.22 -13.82
N VAL A 150 11.88 -17.63 -13.28
CA VAL A 150 11.51 -16.23 -13.54
C VAL A 150 11.82 -15.38 -12.32
N LYS A 151 12.27 -14.14 -12.56
CA LYS A 151 12.80 -13.25 -11.52
C LYS A 151 11.73 -12.30 -11.03
N GLY A 152 11.58 -12.21 -9.71
CA GLY A 152 10.75 -11.23 -9.03
C GLY A 152 11.58 -10.25 -8.21
N ILE A 153 10.92 -9.58 -7.27
CA ILE A 153 11.51 -8.57 -6.39
C ILE A 153 12.34 -9.24 -5.31
N SER A 154 13.59 -8.83 -5.15
CA SER A 154 14.55 -9.49 -4.26
C SER A 154 14.57 -8.95 -2.83
N THR A 155 14.15 -7.70 -2.63
CA THR A 155 14.26 -6.99 -1.34
C THR A 155 13.07 -6.05 -1.12
N ALA A 156 12.80 -5.74 0.14
CA ALA A 156 11.78 -4.76 0.52
C ALA A 156 12.11 -3.37 -0.06
N VAL A 157 11.07 -2.65 -0.47
CA VAL A 157 11.21 -1.34 -1.14
C VAL A 157 10.80 -0.19 -0.24
N GLU A 158 11.23 1.03 -0.60
CA GLU A 158 10.83 2.24 0.13
C GLU A 158 9.41 2.71 -0.20
N VAL A 159 9.02 2.60 -1.47
CA VAL A 159 7.69 2.89 -2.00
C VAL A 159 7.15 1.61 -2.63
N GLY A 160 5.94 1.22 -2.23
CA GLY A 160 5.33 -0.03 -2.63
C GLY A 160 4.63 0.03 -3.98
N PHE A 161 4.06 -1.10 -4.37
CA PHE A 161 3.24 -1.23 -5.57
C PHE A 161 2.00 -2.05 -5.28
N LEU A 162 0.86 -1.58 -5.78
CA LEU A 162 -0.40 -2.31 -5.83
C LEU A 162 -0.94 -2.23 -7.25
N THR A 163 -1.65 -3.25 -7.71
CA THR A 163 -2.23 -3.24 -9.04
C THR A 163 -3.62 -3.87 -9.05
N LEU A 164 -4.50 -3.31 -9.89
CA LEU A 164 -5.82 -3.89 -10.13
C LEU A 164 -5.71 -5.31 -10.72
N LEU A 165 -4.63 -5.59 -11.46
CA LEU A 165 -4.37 -6.89 -12.08
C LEU A 165 -4.26 -8.02 -11.05
N GLU A 166 -3.80 -7.73 -9.83
CA GLU A 166 -3.76 -8.72 -8.76
C GLU A 166 -5.16 -9.09 -8.28
N PHE A 167 -6.04 -8.10 -8.10
CA PHE A 167 -7.43 -8.36 -7.72
C PHE A 167 -8.17 -9.18 -8.79
N LEU A 168 -7.83 -8.96 -10.07
CA LEU A 168 -8.35 -9.72 -11.20
C LEU A 168 -7.67 -11.10 -11.38
N ASN A 169 -6.76 -11.49 -10.48
CA ASN A 169 -6.00 -12.74 -10.50
C ASN A 169 -5.07 -12.93 -11.71
N PHE A 170 -4.65 -11.85 -12.38
CA PHE A 170 -3.66 -11.91 -13.47
C PHE A 170 -2.22 -12.02 -12.95
N CYS A 171 -1.95 -11.52 -11.74
CA CYS A 171 -0.66 -11.65 -11.10
C CYS A 171 -0.81 -11.76 -9.58
N LYS A 172 0.28 -12.05 -8.88
CA LYS A 172 0.36 -12.03 -7.41
C LYS A 172 1.46 -11.07 -7.00
N VAL A 173 1.10 -10.01 -6.29
CA VAL A 173 2.08 -9.03 -5.80
C VAL A 173 2.66 -9.55 -4.48
N GLY A 174 3.99 -9.54 -4.39
CA GLY A 174 4.77 -10.00 -3.25
C GLY A 174 4.70 -9.04 -2.06
N GLN A 175 5.13 -9.54 -0.89
CA GLN A 175 5.19 -8.77 0.34
C GLN A 175 6.19 -7.62 0.26
N TYR A 176 7.29 -7.77 -0.50
CA TYR A 176 8.27 -6.71 -0.64
C TYR A 176 7.67 -5.44 -1.23
N LEU A 177 6.72 -5.56 -2.16
CA LEU A 177 5.99 -4.42 -2.76
C LEU A 177 4.75 -4.02 -1.96
N LYS A 178 4.08 -4.95 -1.28
CA LYS A 178 2.87 -4.67 -0.48
C LYS A 178 3.16 -3.99 0.86
N CYS A 179 4.31 -4.27 1.45
CA CYS A 179 4.72 -3.79 2.77
C CYS A 179 5.99 -2.93 2.66
N PRO A 180 5.93 -1.79 1.95
CA PRO A 180 7.07 -0.88 1.81
C PRO A 180 7.48 -0.26 3.15
N ARG A 181 8.69 0.31 3.19
CA ARG A 181 9.18 1.06 4.36
C ARG A 181 8.24 2.22 4.71
N TRP A 182 7.87 3.01 3.70
CA TRP A 182 6.95 4.13 3.85
C TRP A 182 5.58 3.72 3.32
N PRO A 183 4.47 4.08 3.98
CA PRO A 183 3.12 3.73 3.55
C PRO A 183 2.70 4.57 2.33
N ILE A 184 3.42 4.40 1.24
CA ILE A 184 3.27 5.05 -0.06
C ILE A 184 3.31 3.92 -1.09
N TRP A 185 2.33 3.87 -1.96
CA TRP A 185 2.21 2.86 -3.01
C TRP A 185 1.92 3.55 -4.34
N VAL A 186 2.68 3.15 -5.36
CA VAL A 186 2.23 3.36 -6.74
C VAL A 186 1.11 2.35 -7.01
N VAL A 187 -0.02 2.84 -7.49
CA VAL A 187 -1.18 2.01 -7.85
C VAL A 187 -1.32 1.98 -9.37
N GLY A 188 -1.10 0.81 -9.96
CA GLY A 188 -1.27 0.56 -11.39
C GLY A 188 -2.69 0.09 -11.73
N SER A 189 -3.27 0.69 -12.77
CA SER A 189 -4.42 0.16 -13.51
C SER A 189 -3.98 -0.33 -14.90
N GLU A 190 -4.93 -0.63 -15.78
CA GLU A 190 -4.63 -1.04 -17.16
C GLU A 190 -3.93 0.06 -17.97
N SER A 191 -4.20 1.34 -17.70
CA SER A 191 -3.76 2.47 -18.52
C SER A 191 -3.10 3.61 -17.75
N HIS A 192 -3.21 3.63 -16.42
CA HIS A 192 -2.83 4.77 -15.60
C HIS A 192 -2.16 4.38 -14.29
N TYR A 193 -1.20 5.20 -13.86
CA TYR A 193 -0.56 5.08 -12.54
C TYR A 193 -1.00 6.22 -11.63
N SER A 194 -1.28 5.89 -10.38
CA SER A 194 -1.64 6.84 -9.34
C SER A 194 -0.87 6.57 -8.06
N VAL A 195 -1.01 7.43 -7.05
CA VAL A 195 -0.32 7.29 -5.77
C VAL A 195 -1.35 7.13 -4.65
N LEU A 196 -1.18 6.12 -3.81
CA LEU A 196 -1.93 5.91 -2.58
C LEU A 196 -0.95 6.02 -1.41
N PHE A 197 -1.30 6.74 -0.35
CA PHE A 197 -0.43 6.85 0.81
C PHE A 197 -1.18 7.04 2.12
N ALA A 198 -0.50 6.79 3.23
CA ALA A 198 -0.93 7.16 4.58
C ALA A 198 0.09 8.11 5.21
N LEU A 199 -0.34 8.84 6.24
CA LEU A 199 0.55 9.70 7.02
C LEU A 199 1.17 8.98 8.23
N ASP A 200 0.67 7.78 8.55
CA ASP A 200 1.09 7.00 9.71
C ASP A 200 1.59 5.64 9.24
N THR A 201 2.82 5.28 9.62
CA THR A 201 3.43 3.99 9.27
C THR A 201 2.71 2.81 9.91
N ARG A 202 2.01 3.03 11.04
CA ARG A 202 1.28 2.00 11.78
C ARG A 202 0.15 1.36 10.99
N VAL A 203 -0.31 1.97 9.89
CA VAL A 203 -1.29 1.33 8.98
C VAL A 203 -0.80 0.00 8.42
N GLN A 204 0.52 -0.19 8.36
CA GLN A 204 1.14 -1.40 7.83
C GLN A 204 1.27 -2.53 8.86
N GLU A 205 1.14 -2.22 10.16
CA GLU A 205 1.24 -3.21 11.24
C GLU A 205 0.22 -4.32 11.05
N GLU A 206 0.59 -5.54 11.41
CA GLU A 206 -0.35 -6.64 11.49
C GLU A 206 -1.28 -6.48 12.68
N ASN A 207 -2.43 -7.14 12.62
CA ASN A 207 -3.37 -7.09 13.72
C ASN A 207 -2.89 -8.03 14.83
N GLU A 208 -2.29 -7.48 15.88
CA GLU A 208 -1.80 -8.27 17.02
C GLU A 208 -2.87 -9.16 17.64
N LEU A 209 -4.12 -8.68 17.69
CA LEU A 209 -5.22 -9.50 18.19
C LEU A 209 -5.46 -10.70 17.27
N GLU A 210 -5.31 -10.55 15.94
CA GLU A 210 -5.47 -11.67 14.99
C GLU A 210 -4.34 -12.68 15.10
N ASN A 211 -3.12 -12.18 15.25
CA ASN A 211 -1.95 -13.02 15.46
C ASN A 211 -2.09 -13.80 16.77
N ARG A 212 -2.60 -13.15 17.83
CA ARG A 212 -2.87 -13.79 19.12
C ARG A 212 -3.98 -14.83 19.02
N GLU A 213 -5.11 -14.49 18.40
CA GLU A 213 -6.23 -15.40 18.16
C GLU A 213 -5.78 -16.64 17.38
N THR A 214 -5.09 -16.45 16.26
CA THR A 214 -4.57 -17.54 15.43
C THR A 214 -3.63 -18.46 16.22
N LYS A 215 -2.77 -17.90 17.08
CA LYS A 215 -1.86 -18.69 17.93
C LYS A 215 -2.64 -19.54 18.94
N ILE A 216 -3.61 -18.95 19.63
CA ILE A 216 -4.43 -19.65 20.64
C ILE A 216 -5.30 -20.70 19.96
N ARG A 217 -5.93 -20.35 18.84
CA ARG A 217 -6.71 -21.25 17.99
C ARG A 217 -5.90 -22.48 17.60
N ARG A 218 -4.71 -22.28 17.04
CA ARG A 218 -3.84 -23.37 16.61
C ARG A 218 -3.46 -24.30 17.77
N ALA A 219 -3.16 -23.75 18.94
CA ALA A 219 -2.87 -24.55 20.12
C ALA A 219 -4.11 -25.35 20.57
N PHE A 220 -5.30 -24.75 20.52
CA PHE A 220 -6.56 -25.41 20.83
C PHE A 220 -6.85 -26.55 19.85
N ASP A 221 -6.79 -26.29 18.54
CA ASP A 221 -7.06 -27.27 17.49
C ASP A 221 -6.05 -28.43 17.52
N ALA A 222 -4.80 -28.17 17.94
CA ALA A 222 -3.80 -29.23 18.13
C ALA A 222 -4.16 -30.20 19.27
N GLN A 223 -5.04 -29.80 20.19
CA GLN A 223 -5.58 -30.64 21.27
C GLN A 223 -6.98 -31.19 20.94
N ASP A 224 -7.60 -30.78 19.83
CA ASP A 224 -8.90 -31.28 19.38
C ASP A 224 -8.75 -32.68 18.78
N GLN A 225 -9.10 -33.69 19.58
CA GLN A 225 -9.14 -35.10 19.16
C GLN A 225 -10.50 -35.51 18.57
N SER A 226 -11.47 -34.60 18.52
CA SER A 226 -12.84 -34.88 18.07
C SER A 226 -13.00 -34.75 16.56
N GLY A 227 -11.94 -34.42 15.82
CA GLY A 227 -11.97 -34.26 14.36
C GLY A 227 -12.61 -32.96 13.89
N GLY A 228 -12.54 -31.90 14.70
CA GLY A 228 -13.08 -30.57 14.37
C GLY A 228 -14.43 -30.26 15.04
N GLY A 229 -14.73 -30.90 16.17
CA GLY A 229 -15.94 -30.64 16.95
C GLY A 229 -15.84 -29.39 17.82
N GLY A 230 -14.66 -28.75 17.89
CA GLY A 230 -14.50 -27.45 18.54
C GLY A 230 -14.46 -27.52 20.07
N PHE A 231 -14.10 -28.67 20.63
CA PHE A 231 -13.92 -28.86 22.07
C PHE A 231 -12.70 -29.74 22.39
N ILE A 232 -12.14 -29.55 23.58
CA ILE A 232 -10.95 -30.27 24.06
C ILE A 232 -11.15 -30.78 25.49
N SER A 233 -10.36 -31.76 25.90
CA SER A 233 -10.35 -32.24 27.29
C SER A 233 -9.74 -31.21 28.25
N VAL A 234 -10.00 -31.35 29.56
CA VAL A 234 -9.37 -30.52 30.60
C VAL A 234 -7.84 -30.60 30.55
N GLU A 235 -7.29 -31.77 30.21
CA GLU A 235 -5.84 -31.93 30.10
C GLU A 235 -5.28 -31.20 28.87
N GLY A 236 -5.95 -31.31 27.71
CA GLY A 236 -5.61 -30.54 26.52
C GLY A 236 -5.69 -29.03 26.80
N PHE A 237 -6.71 -28.58 27.52
CA PHE A 237 -6.86 -27.17 27.89
C PHE A 237 -5.71 -26.64 28.74
N ARG A 238 -5.22 -27.40 29.72
CA ARG A 238 -4.03 -27.03 30.51
C ARG A 238 -2.80 -26.87 29.63
N GLN A 239 -2.64 -27.72 28.63
CA GLN A 239 -1.56 -27.61 27.66
C GLN A 239 -1.69 -26.34 26.80
N VAL A 240 -2.90 -26.00 26.34
CA VAL A 240 -3.18 -24.76 25.59
C VAL A 240 -2.80 -23.53 26.42
N ILE A 241 -3.28 -23.42 27.66
CA ILE A 241 -2.98 -22.29 28.56
C ILE A 241 -1.47 -22.12 28.73
N LYS A 242 -0.76 -23.23 28.97
CA LYS A 242 0.69 -23.25 29.15
C LYS A 242 1.44 -22.83 27.89
N GLU A 243 1.10 -23.39 26.73
CA GLU A 243 1.75 -23.08 25.44
C GLU A 243 1.53 -21.62 25.01
N THR A 244 0.37 -21.08 25.34
CA THR A 244 -0.03 -19.73 24.95
C THR A 244 0.31 -18.67 26.00
N ASN A 245 0.88 -19.05 27.15
CA ASN A 245 1.18 -18.17 28.28
C ASN A 245 -0.05 -17.37 28.76
N ILE A 246 -1.18 -18.06 28.93
CA ILE A 246 -2.39 -17.47 29.48
C ILE A 246 -2.39 -17.71 30.99
N ASN A 247 -2.74 -16.70 31.77
CA ASN A 247 -2.89 -16.81 33.22
C ASN A 247 -4.34 -16.52 33.62
N LEU A 248 -5.12 -17.59 33.78
CA LEU A 248 -6.54 -17.48 34.16
C LEU A 248 -6.69 -17.39 35.69
N PRO A 249 -7.54 -16.47 36.19
CA PRO A 249 -7.98 -16.51 37.59
C PRO A 249 -8.63 -17.85 37.93
N SER A 250 -8.43 -18.33 39.16
CA SER A 250 -8.91 -19.64 39.61
C SER A 250 -10.41 -19.86 39.37
N GLU A 251 -11.23 -18.84 39.61
CA GLU A 251 -12.68 -18.88 39.37
C GLU A 251 -13.04 -19.18 37.91
N LYS A 252 -12.37 -18.53 36.95
CA LYS A 252 -12.61 -18.74 35.51
C LYS A 252 -12.12 -20.11 35.05
N LEU A 253 -11.01 -20.59 35.61
CA LEU A 253 -10.46 -21.90 35.31
C LEU A 253 -11.37 -23.02 35.81
N GLU A 254 -11.87 -22.91 37.05
CA GLU A 254 -12.83 -23.85 37.63
C GLU A 254 -14.15 -23.86 36.84
N GLN A 255 -14.65 -22.68 36.45
CA GLN A 255 -15.85 -22.55 35.64
C GLN A 255 -15.72 -23.28 34.30
N LEU A 256 -14.65 -23.05 33.54
CA LEU A 256 -14.41 -23.70 32.25
C LEU A 256 -14.21 -25.22 32.36
N CYS A 257 -13.60 -25.69 33.46
CA CYS A 257 -13.35 -27.12 33.66
C CYS A 257 -14.55 -27.89 34.24
N SER A 258 -15.60 -27.22 34.70
CA SER A 258 -16.72 -27.83 35.44
C SER A 258 -17.47 -28.92 34.67
N ILE A 259 -17.55 -28.80 33.33
CA ILE A 259 -18.30 -29.70 32.46
C ILE A 259 -17.44 -30.91 31.99
N GLY A 260 -16.13 -30.89 32.27
CA GLY A 260 -15.18 -31.96 31.90
C GLY A 260 -14.61 -31.87 30.48
N PHE A 261 -15.10 -30.95 29.66
CA PHE A 261 -14.52 -30.55 28.39
C PHE A 261 -14.67 -29.04 28.20
N ILE A 262 -13.84 -28.46 27.34
CA ILE A 262 -13.77 -27.03 27.10
C ILE A 262 -14.18 -26.78 25.66
N VAL A 263 -15.23 -25.98 25.46
CA VAL A 263 -15.67 -25.53 24.13
C VAL A 263 -14.91 -24.27 23.75
N TRP A 264 -14.48 -24.19 22.48
CA TRP A 264 -13.73 -23.02 22.00
C TRP A 264 -14.46 -21.70 22.26
N SER A 265 -15.77 -21.64 21.96
CA SER A 265 -16.55 -20.40 22.08
C SER A 265 -16.54 -19.86 23.51
N GLU A 266 -16.73 -20.73 24.50
CA GLU A 266 -16.70 -20.37 25.92
C GLU A 266 -15.30 -19.90 26.35
N PHE A 267 -14.26 -20.61 25.92
CA PHE A 267 -12.89 -20.21 26.21
C PHE A 267 -12.55 -18.85 25.60
N TRP A 268 -12.95 -18.62 24.35
CA TRP A 268 -12.72 -17.35 23.66
C TRP A 268 -13.44 -16.18 24.33
N GLN A 269 -14.68 -16.38 24.82
CA GLN A 269 -15.38 -15.37 25.61
C GLN A 269 -14.59 -14.97 26.86
N VAL A 270 -14.04 -15.95 27.59
CA VAL A 270 -13.18 -15.65 28.74
C VAL A 270 -11.94 -14.84 28.34
N LEU A 271 -11.36 -15.11 27.16
CA LEU A 271 -10.19 -14.36 26.68
C LEU A 271 -10.51 -12.93 26.24
N LEU A 272 -11.71 -12.68 25.71
CA LEU A 272 -12.19 -11.32 25.38
C LEU A 272 -12.33 -10.43 26.63
N ASP A 273 -12.57 -11.03 27.80
CA ASP A 273 -12.65 -10.32 29.07
C ASP A 273 -11.33 -10.28 29.86
N LEU A 274 -10.34 -11.08 29.45
CA LEU A 274 -9.05 -11.22 30.13
C LEU A 274 -8.05 -10.16 29.66
N ASP A 275 -7.39 -9.51 30.62
CA ASP A 275 -6.38 -8.47 30.34
C ASP A 275 -5.19 -9.00 29.53
N LYS A 276 -4.63 -8.16 28.66
CA LYS A 276 -3.45 -8.50 27.84
C LYS A 276 -2.24 -8.90 28.69
N SER A 277 -2.05 -8.32 29.87
CA SER A 277 -0.97 -8.67 30.82
C SER A 277 -1.08 -10.11 31.34
N LEU A 278 -2.29 -10.68 31.34
CA LEU A 278 -2.57 -12.06 31.71
C LEU A 278 -2.65 -12.99 30.49
N GLY A 279 -2.27 -12.49 29.31
CA GLY A 279 -2.32 -13.25 28.05
C GLY A 279 -3.70 -13.28 27.38
N GLY A 280 -4.65 -12.48 27.84
CA GLY A 280 -5.96 -12.32 27.21
C GLY A 280 -5.96 -11.40 25.98
N VAL A 281 -7.14 -11.15 25.42
CA VAL A 281 -7.35 -10.32 24.23
C VAL A 281 -8.32 -9.16 24.46
N LYS A 282 -8.55 -8.78 25.73
CA LYS A 282 -9.40 -7.64 26.08
C LYS A 282 -8.93 -6.37 25.38
N ASP A 283 -9.83 -5.80 24.58
CA ASP A 283 -9.61 -4.56 23.86
C ASP A 283 -10.27 -3.39 24.58
N SER A 284 -9.45 -2.56 25.23
CA SER A 284 -9.89 -1.34 25.92
C SER A 284 -10.38 -0.25 24.96
N THR A 285 -10.12 -0.37 23.65
CA THR A 285 -10.58 0.60 22.65
C THR A 285 -12.01 0.34 22.18
N GLY A 286 -12.57 -0.83 22.48
CA GLY A 286 -13.90 -1.25 22.05
C GLY A 286 -14.01 -1.53 20.54
N LEU A 287 -12.91 -1.50 19.80
CA LEU A 287 -12.90 -1.76 18.36
C LEU A 287 -12.82 -3.27 18.06
N MET A 288 -12.54 -4.10 19.05
CA MET A 288 -12.46 -5.56 18.96
C MET A 288 -11.52 -6.02 17.84
N GLY A 289 -10.39 -5.32 17.67
CA GLY A 289 -9.43 -5.59 16.60
C GLY A 289 -9.80 -5.03 15.25
N LYS A 290 -10.92 -4.29 15.12
CA LYS A 290 -11.20 -3.50 13.92
C LYS A 290 -10.18 -2.38 13.79
N ARG A 291 -9.44 -2.37 12.69
CA ARG A 291 -8.47 -1.32 12.38
C ARG A 291 -9.15 -0.24 11.57
N VAL A 292 -8.92 1.03 11.93
CA VAL A 292 -9.47 2.19 11.21
C VAL A 292 -8.34 3.19 10.99
N PHE A 293 -8.16 3.62 9.74
CA PHE A 293 -7.13 4.57 9.36
C PHE A 293 -7.53 5.32 8.10
N ASP A 294 -6.81 6.40 7.82
CA ASP A 294 -7.05 7.23 6.63
C ASP A 294 -5.97 6.95 5.57
N LEU A 295 -6.39 6.79 4.32
CA LEU A 295 -5.53 6.78 3.14
C LEU A 295 -5.82 8.02 2.29
N TYR A 296 -4.84 8.41 1.49
CA TYR A 296 -4.90 9.54 0.57
C TYR A 296 -4.53 9.06 -0.82
N HIS A 297 -5.34 9.41 -1.82
CA HIS A 297 -5.16 9.01 -3.20
C HIS A 297 -4.94 10.23 -4.08
N PHE A 298 -3.81 10.26 -4.77
CA PHE A 298 -3.45 11.29 -5.75
C PHE A 298 -3.41 10.67 -7.14
N ASN A 299 -4.29 11.12 -8.03
CA ASN A 299 -4.45 10.50 -9.34
C ASN A 299 -3.70 11.21 -10.47
N GLY A 300 -3.10 12.39 -10.25
CA GLY A 300 -2.36 13.11 -11.29
C GLY A 300 -3.20 13.64 -12.47
N ILE A 301 -4.50 13.33 -12.56
CA ILE A 301 -5.38 13.75 -13.66
C ILE A 301 -5.91 15.15 -13.35
N ALA A 302 -5.51 16.13 -14.14
CA ALA A 302 -5.98 17.50 -14.03
C ALA A 302 -7.46 17.58 -14.44
N LYS A 303 -8.34 17.90 -13.49
CA LYS A 303 -9.77 18.18 -13.75
C LYS A 303 -10.05 19.65 -13.51
N SER A 304 -10.92 20.26 -14.31
CA SER A 304 -11.38 21.63 -14.10
C SER A 304 -12.13 21.72 -12.77
N ILE A 305 -11.76 22.69 -11.94
CA ILE A 305 -12.48 23.03 -10.71
C ILE A 305 -13.36 24.25 -11.05
N ALA A 306 -14.68 24.13 -10.90
CA ALA A 306 -15.55 25.30 -10.91
C ALA A 306 -15.25 26.10 -9.64
N ASN A 307 -14.77 27.34 -9.77
CA ASN A 307 -14.50 28.20 -8.62
C ASN A 307 -15.79 28.35 -7.80
N GLY A 308 -15.77 27.84 -6.57
CA GLY A 308 -16.81 28.04 -5.56
C GLY A 308 -16.78 29.46 -5.02
N SER A 309 -17.10 30.44 -5.85
CA SER A 309 -17.48 31.78 -5.43
C SER A 309 -18.33 32.38 -6.54
N GLY A 310 -19.64 32.34 -6.37
CA GLY A 310 -20.57 33.04 -7.25
C GLY A 310 -20.33 34.54 -7.14
N GLN A 311 -19.55 35.11 -8.07
CA GLN A 311 -19.71 36.44 -8.64
C GLN A 311 -18.62 36.73 -9.68
N ALA A 312 -19.05 37.41 -10.74
CA ALA A 312 -18.30 38.22 -11.71
C ALA A 312 -17.65 37.52 -12.93
N SER A 313 -18.35 37.67 -14.06
CA SER A 313 -17.84 38.20 -15.34
C SER A 313 -16.32 38.32 -15.51
N GLY A 314 -15.78 37.47 -16.38
CA GLY A 314 -14.43 37.54 -16.94
C GLY A 314 -13.99 36.14 -17.39
N ASN A 315 -13.32 36.01 -18.53
CA ASN A 315 -12.76 34.75 -19.04
C ASN A 315 -11.69 34.19 -18.07
N VAL A 316 -12.11 33.60 -16.96
CA VAL A 316 -11.20 32.90 -16.04
C VAL A 316 -11.02 31.48 -16.58
N ILE A 317 -9.84 31.20 -17.12
CA ILE A 317 -9.44 29.86 -17.51
C ILE A 317 -9.59 28.96 -16.28
N PRO A 318 -10.38 27.87 -16.33
CA PRO A 318 -10.58 27.01 -15.18
C PRO A 318 -9.24 26.42 -14.74
N VAL A 319 -8.86 26.69 -13.50
CA VAL A 319 -7.63 26.15 -12.91
C VAL A 319 -7.81 24.64 -12.80
N GLN A 320 -7.05 23.88 -13.59
CA GLN A 320 -7.02 22.43 -13.48
C GLN A 320 -6.03 22.04 -12.39
N ARG A 321 -6.47 21.31 -11.38
CA ARG A 321 -5.58 20.73 -10.37
C ARG A 321 -5.79 19.22 -10.30
N PRO A 322 -4.73 18.43 -10.11
CA PRO A 322 -4.86 17.03 -9.79
C PRO A 322 -5.66 16.86 -8.50
N ARG A 323 -6.36 15.73 -8.37
CA ARG A 323 -7.23 15.47 -7.22
C ARG A 323 -6.51 14.69 -6.15
N LEU A 324 -6.74 15.09 -4.90
CA LEU A 324 -6.36 14.36 -3.71
C LEU A 324 -7.64 13.93 -2.98
N THR A 325 -7.92 12.63 -2.95
CA THR A 325 -9.08 12.05 -2.28
C THR A 325 -8.67 11.41 -0.97
N LYS A 326 -9.33 11.78 0.13
CA LYS A 326 -9.15 11.11 1.43
C LYS A 326 -10.14 9.94 1.54
N LEU A 327 -9.63 8.76 1.86
CA LEU A 327 -10.41 7.55 2.11
C LEU A 327 -10.31 7.16 3.59
N ARG A 328 -11.45 7.03 4.25
CA ARG A 328 -11.60 6.38 5.56
C ARG A 328 -11.66 4.87 5.33
N VAL A 329 -10.63 4.15 5.76
CA VAL A 329 -10.53 2.70 5.62
C VAL A 329 -10.82 2.03 6.95
N SER A 330 -11.68 1.02 6.93
CA SER A 330 -11.89 0.14 8.07
C SER A 330 -11.65 -1.31 7.67
N VAL A 331 -10.88 -2.02 8.46
CA VAL A 331 -10.54 -3.43 8.27
C VAL A 331 -11.06 -4.18 9.49
N PRO A 332 -12.23 -4.85 9.42
CA PRO A 332 -12.70 -5.70 10.51
C PRO A 332 -11.70 -6.86 10.71
N PRO A 333 -11.66 -7.53 11.88
CA PRO A 333 -10.86 -8.74 12.11
C PRO A 333 -11.41 -9.96 11.35
N ARG A 334 -10.69 -11.10 11.37
CA ARG A 334 -11.06 -12.37 10.69
C ARG A 334 -12.35 -12.95 11.24
N TRP A 335 -12.53 -12.89 12.55
CA TRP A 335 -13.75 -13.30 13.22
C TRP A 335 -14.76 -12.16 13.22
N MET A 336 -16.04 -12.46 12.99
CA MET A 336 -17.09 -11.49 13.26
C MET A 336 -17.58 -11.67 14.70
N PRO A 337 -17.77 -10.61 15.50
CA PRO A 337 -18.45 -10.72 16.80
C PRO A 337 -19.81 -11.43 16.68
N GLU A 338 -20.52 -11.25 15.57
CA GLU A 338 -21.82 -11.86 15.26
C GLU A 338 -21.78 -13.38 15.09
N GLU A 339 -20.67 -13.96 14.60
CA GLU A 339 -20.49 -15.42 14.53
C GLU A 339 -20.45 -16.07 15.91
N PHE A 340 -20.14 -15.30 16.96
CA PHE A 340 -20.04 -15.78 18.34
C PHE A 340 -21.16 -15.27 19.26
N MET A 341 -21.74 -14.09 18.99
CA MET A 341 -22.87 -13.54 19.76
C MET A 341 -24.20 -14.25 19.48
N SER A 342 -24.27 -15.07 18.43
CA SER A 342 -25.42 -15.93 18.11
C SER A 342 -25.70 -17.03 19.15
N HIS A 343 -24.78 -17.25 20.09
CA HIS A 343 -24.88 -18.28 21.14
C HIS A 343 -25.19 -17.75 22.54
N ILE A 344 -25.52 -16.46 22.70
CA ILE A 344 -26.09 -15.97 23.96
C ILE A 344 -27.53 -16.51 24.04
N PRO A 345 -27.90 -17.34 25.04
CA PRO A 345 -29.29 -17.67 25.24
C PRO A 345 -30.00 -16.37 25.59
N VAL A 346 -30.86 -15.88 24.71
CA VAL A 346 -31.83 -14.86 25.06
C VAL A 346 -32.70 -15.49 26.13
N THR A 347 -32.42 -15.19 27.40
CA THR A 347 -33.30 -15.59 28.51
C THR A 347 -34.68 -15.04 28.22
N SER A 348 -35.59 -15.95 27.92
CA SER A 348 -37.01 -15.74 27.73
C SER A 348 -37.63 -15.26 29.04
N GLY A 349 -37.67 -13.94 29.22
CA GLY A 349 -38.50 -13.29 30.23
C GLY A 349 -39.89 -13.07 29.68
N SER A 350 -40.85 -13.91 30.08
CA SER A 350 -42.27 -13.77 29.77
C SER A 350 -42.89 -12.55 30.46
N GLY A 351 -43.48 -11.67 29.66
CA GLY A 351 -44.73 -10.93 29.96
C GLY A 351 -44.66 -9.72 30.90
N THR A 352 -44.94 -8.53 30.35
CA THR A 352 -46.22 -7.80 30.54
C THR A 352 -46.18 -6.47 29.78
N ASN A 353 -47.29 -6.16 29.12
CA ASN A 353 -47.51 -4.88 28.42
C ASN A 353 -47.59 -3.74 29.43
N GLU A 354 -46.72 -2.74 29.32
CA GLU A 354 -47.05 -1.38 29.77
C GLU A 354 -46.31 -0.33 28.93
N SER A 355 -47.09 0.60 28.39
CA SER A 355 -46.65 1.72 27.59
C SER A 355 -45.96 2.78 28.46
N GLY A 356 -44.64 2.94 28.28
CA GLY A 356 -43.86 4.01 28.90
C GLY A 356 -42.72 4.44 28.00
N LYS A 357 -42.77 5.68 27.50
CA LYS A 357 -41.66 6.33 26.80
C LYS A 357 -40.45 6.39 27.72
N ILE A 358 -39.36 5.71 27.35
CA ILE A 358 -38.02 5.98 27.87
C ILE A 358 -37.14 6.27 26.66
N GLU A 359 -36.59 7.48 26.64
CA GLU A 359 -35.67 7.97 25.63
C GLU A 359 -34.39 7.14 25.66
N ASN A 360 -34.20 6.32 24.63
CA ASN A 360 -32.94 5.60 24.38
C ASN A 360 -31.89 6.59 23.87
N SER A 361 -31.08 7.11 24.79
CA SER A 361 -29.77 7.68 24.48
C SER A 361 -28.76 6.55 24.33
N ASN A 362 -28.66 6.01 23.11
CA ASN A 362 -27.50 5.30 22.58
C ASN A 362 -27.80 4.97 21.11
N GLU A 363 -27.83 6.01 20.26
CA GLU A 363 -27.65 5.82 18.83
C GLU A 363 -26.23 5.30 18.61
N VAL A 364 -26.08 3.97 18.58
CA VAL A 364 -24.96 3.32 17.92
C VAL A 364 -25.08 3.74 16.46
N SER A 365 -24.30 4.74 16.07
CA SER A 365 -24.23 5.27 14.71
C SER A 365 -24.13 4.11 13.73
N LYS A 366 -25.17 3.90 12.92
CA LYS A 366 -25.17 2.89 11.85
C LYS A 366 -23.90 3.08 11.01
N PRO A 367 -23.14 2.01 10.71
CA PRO A 367 -21.97 2.12 9.85
C PRO A 367 -22.39 2.75 8.51
N ALA A 368 -21.66 3.78 8.06
CA ALA A 368 -21.88 4.34 6.74
C ALA A 368 -21.78 3.22 5.68
N PRO A 369 -22.69 3.19 4.69
CA PRO A 369 -22.71 2.14 3.68
C PRO A 369 -21.39 2.14 2.90
N ALA A 370 -20.79 0.95 2.78
CA ALA A 370 -19.53 0.77 2.06
C ALA A 370 -19.62 1.33 0.64
N GLN A 371 -18.72 2.24 0.29
CA GLN A 371 -18.61 2.75 -1.06
C GLN A 371 -17.65 1.88 -1.90
N HIS A 372 -17.87 1.80 -3.21
CA HIS A 372 -17.05 1.00 -4.11
C HIS A 372 -16.48 1.84 -5.26
N ALA A 373 -15.20 1.61 -5.53
CA ALA A 373 -14.47 2.13 -6.69
C ALA A 373 -13.34 1.13 -7.04
N PRO A 374 -12.82 1.10 -8.29
CA PRO A 374 -11.72 0.19 -8.66
C PRO A 374 -10.49 0.29 -7.74
N LEU A 375 -10.18 1.49 -7.20
CA LEU A 375 -9.12 1.66 -6.20
C LEU A 375 -9.33 0.80 -4.95
N VAL A 376 -10.58 0.60 -4.50
CA VAL A 376 -10.91 -0.22 -3.33
C VAL A 376 -10.52 -1.68 -3.55
N ASN A 377 -10.59 -2.17 -4.80
CA ASN A 377 -10.14 -3.51 -5.14
C ASN A 377 -8.63 -3.65 -4.96
N CYS A 378 -7.84 -2.64 -5.36
CA CYS A 378 -6.39 -2.60 -5.10
C CYS A 378 -6.09 -2.55 -3.59
N ILE A 379 -6.82 -1.72 -2.83
CA ILE A 379 -6.68 -1.64 -1.36
C ILE A 379 -6.92 -3.03 -0.72
N ARG A 380 -7.91 -3.77 -1.23
CA ARG A 380 -8.21 -5.13 -0.74
C ARG A 380 -7.11 -6.13 -1.00
N THR A 381 -6.23 -5.94 -1.98
CA THR A 381 -5.09 -6.86 -2.15
C THR A 381 -4.04 -6.71 -1.04
N ARG A 382 -4.01 -5.56 -0.35
CA ARG A 382 -3.20 -5.31 0.86
C ARG A 382 -3.97 -5.58 2.16
N TRP A 383 -5.25 -5.23 2.20
CA TRP A 383 -6.14 -5.41 3.34
C TRP A 383 -7.44 -6.11 2.89
N PRO A 384 -7.49 -7.45 2.85
CA PRO A 384 -8.56 -8.24 2.20
C PRO A 384 -10.00 -7.87 2.57
N ARG A 385 -10.24 -7.48 3.82
CA ARG A 385 -11.57 -7.11 4.32
C ARG A 385 -11.84 -5.60 4.37
N ALA A 386 -10.99 -4.81 3.73
CA ALA A 386 -11.13 -3.36 3.77
C ALA A 386 -12.49 -2.90 3.22
N VAL A 387 -13.12 -2.04 4.01
CA VAL A 387 -14.27 -1.21 3.65
C VAL A 387 -13.78 0.23 3.60
N CYS A 388 -14.00 0.89 2.47
CA CYS A 388 -13.54 2.26 2.24
C CYS A 388 -14.74 3.20 2.09
N ASN A 389 -14.60 4.41 2.62
CA ASN A 389 -15.55 5.50 2.45
C ASN A 389 -14.79 6.79 2.15
N TRP A 390 -15.35 7.68 1.35
CA TRP A 390 -14.82 8.99 1.01
C TRP A 390 -15.96 9.99 0.88
N GLU A 391 -15.60 11.28 0.87
CA GLU A 391 -16.52 12.37 0.60
C GLU A 391 -16.25 12.95 -0.80
N GLY A 392 -17.32 13.35 -1.49
CA GLY A 392 -17.25 13.89 -2.84
C GLY A 392 -17.08 12.82 -3.93
N ASP A 393 -16.36 13.19 -4.99
CA ASP A 393 -16.22 12.35 -6.18
C ASP A 393 -15.41 11.07 -5.90
N ALA A 394 -15.80 9.98 -6.57
CA ALA A 394 -15.12 8.70 -6.48
C ALA A 394 -13.63 8.79 -6.88
N PRO A 395 -12.72 8.11 -6.15
CA PRO A 395 -11.32 8.04 -6.54
C PRO A 395 -11.19 7.26 -7.85
N SER A 396 -10.53 7.87 -8.85
CA SER A 396 -10.34 7.27 -10.18
C SER A 396 -8.90 6.80 -10.38
N ILE A 397 -8.75 5.54 -10.74
CA ILE A 397 -7.49 4.96 -11.25
C ILE A 397 -7.57 4.70 -12.76
N VAL A 398 -8.62 5.20 -13.41
CA VAL A 398 -8.86 5.13 -14.86
C VAL A 398 -8.98 6.54 -15.42
#